data_AF-A0A6A0QQN4-F1
#
_entry.id   AF-A0A6A0QQN4-F1
#
_cell.length_a   1.000
_cell.length_b   1.000
_cell.length_c   1.000
_cell.angle_alpha   90.00
_cell.angle_beta   90.00
_cell.angle_gamma   90.00
#
_symmetry.space_group_name_H-M   'P 1'
#
loop_
_entity.id
_entity.type
_entity.pdbx_description
1 polymer ?
#
loop_
_entity_poly.entity_id
_entity_poly.type
_entity_poly.pdbx_seq_one_letter_code
_entity_poly.pdbx_strand_id
1 'polypeptide(L)'
;MRVLVLGTSRSGTDPRILRLVRTLDAAGHSVQFASSGRPDPQIRTVTDRQIQIDTRWPSSSGAIAGFLRQFNPSSVRHLLLRSRMKSLVASLEPDIVYVTTPEMAHIVDRLGVPIAMVDGQHAALTNDIAQMVATDGIPSGIIASGGLAWKERPMSTPEPGRHRGRSIVLCYQPTSTTPARYLHAALDRAGVDVDHRYPTVDLNAISADALGVVMVESPLPALEVVGTTALPVMYWSHHGEHHLYQNIRLAERYQADVVLLAHSWHLGHRFPVPTIPFPFGVPPEMINLHEPWEDRPIDIAMVGAGFDGEGERYAARRRLARQLTNRFGSDRTAFPGGIPPEDVFTTYGRSKVVFDEGGSLHRPITMRVSEAVGSGAALVTDPAPG
;
A
#
# COMPACT_ATOMS: atom_id res chain seq x y z
N MET A 1 -28.48 3.06 -13.66
CA MET A 1 -27.44 4.06 -13.94
C MET A 1 -26.62 3.64 -15.15
N ARG A 2 -26.16 4.59 -15.96
CA ARG A 2 -25.16 4.44 -17.02
C ARG A 2 -23.79 4.52 -16.40
N VAL A 3 -23.03 3.43 -16.43
CA VAL A 3 -21.71 3.36 -15.82
C VAL A 3 -20.66 3.15 -16.89
N LEU A 4 -19.62 3.98 -16.91
CA LEU A 4 -18.49 3.84 -17.81
C LEU A 4 -17.24 3.45 -17.02
N VAL A 5 -16.63 2.32 -17.36
CA VAL A 5 -15.34 1.89 -16.79
C VAL A 5 -14.22 2.16 -17.80
N LEU A 6 -13.24 2.99 -17.42
CA LEU A 6 -12.12 3.41 -18.26
C LEU A 6 -10.82 2.71 -17.86
N GLY A 7 -10.36 1.85 -18.76
CA GLY A 7 -9.22 0.95 -18.62
C GLY A 7 -8.01 1.31 -19.48
N THR A 8 -6.82 0.88 -19.07
CA THR A 8 -5.66 0.74 -19.97
C THR A 8 -5.72 -0.60 -20.71
N SER A 9 -4.75 -0.87 -21.59
CA SER A 9 -4.62 -2.15 -22.27
C SER A 9 -4.45 -3.36 -21.34
N ARG A 10 -4.05 -3.15 -20.08
CA ARG A 10 -3.87 -4.22 -19.07
C ARG A 10 -5.08 -4.36 -18.14
N SER A 11 -6.05 -3.46 -18.26
CA SER A 11 -7.21 -3.42 -17.37
C SER A 11 -8.21 -4.55 -17.62
N GLY A 12 -8.22 -5.14 -18.82
CA GLY A 12 -9.13 -6.25 -19.11
C GLY A 12 -8.78 -7.56 -18.39
N THR A 13 -7.51 -7.74 -18.03
CA THR A 13 -7.02 -8.90 -17.28
C THR A 13 -7.03 -8.70 -15.76
N ASP A 14 -7.45 -7.53 -15.27
CA ASP A 14 -7.48 -7.25 -13.84
C ASP A 14 -8.74 -7.88 -13.20
N PRO A 15 -8.59 -8.86 -12.29
CA PRO A 15 -9.73 -9.51 -11.65
C PRO A 15 -10.66 -8.53 -10.92
N ARG A 16 -10.13 -7.39 -10.44
CA ARG A 16 -10.91 -6.36 -9.73
C ARG A 16 -11.87 -5.66 -10.69
N ILE A 17 -11.40 -5.35 -11.89
CA ILE A 17 -12.20 -4.71 -12.93
C ILE A 17 -13.28 -5.67 -13.41
N LEU A 18 -12.92 -6.94 -13.64
CA LEU A 18 -13.89 -7.97 -14.00
C LEU A 18 -14.96 -8.14 -12.92
N ARG A 19 -14.57 -8.18 -11.63
CA ARG A 19 -15.50 -8.24 -10.50
C ARG A 19 -16.38 -7.01 -10.41
N LEU A 20 -15.83 -5.81 -10.58
CA LEU A 20 -16.59 -4.56 -10.56
C LEU A 20 -17.65 -4.56 -11.68
N VAL A 21 -17.25 -4.85 -12.92
CA VAL A 21 -18.18 -4.90 -14.05
C VAL A 21 -19.28 -5.95 -13.78
N ARG A 22 -18.94 -7.16 -13.30
CA ARG A 22 -19.93 -8.19 -12.93
C ARG A 22 -20.91 -7.71 -11.86
N THR A 23 -20.40 -7.03 -10.83
CA THR A 23 -21.21 -6.57 -9.70
C THR A 23 -22.17 -5.48 -10.12
N LEU A 24 -21.69 -4.50 -10.89
CA LEU A 24 -22.51 -3.42 -11.41
C LEU A 24 -23.57 -3.92 -12.41
N ASP A 25 -23.20 -4.86 -13.28
CA ASP A 25 -24.13 -5.49 -14.23
C ASP A 25 -25.21 -6.31 -13.51
N ALA A 26 -24.82 -7.13 -12.52
CA ALA A 26 -25.75 -7.89 -11.68
C ALA A 26 -26.68 -6.98 -10.85
N ALA A 27 -26.24 -5.78 -10.50
CA ALA A 27 -27.06 -4.75 -9.87
C ALA A 27 -28.00 -4.00 -10.84
N GLY A 28 -28.07 -4.43 -12.11
CA GLY A 28 -28.94 -3.86 -13.13
C GLY A 28 -28.44 -2.53 -13.71
N HIS A 29 -27.15 -2.21 -13.57
CA HIS A 29 -26.57 -1.02 -14.19
C HIS A 29 -26.19 -1.29 -15.64
N SER A 30 -26.30 -0.25 -16.48
CA SER A 30 -25.85 -0.31 -17.86
C SER A 30 -24.36 -0.01 -17.92
N VAL A 31 -23.53 -1.06 -17.84
CA VAL A 31 -22.07 -0.94 -17.81
C VAL A 31 -21.48 -0.94 -19.22
N GLN A 32 -20.58 0.01 -19.50
CA GLN A 32 -19.73 0.03 -20.69
C GLN A 32 -18.27 0.07 -20.27
N PHE A 33 -17.42 -0.69 -20.94
CA PHE A 33 -15.99 -0.72 -20.66
C PHE A 33 -15.21 -0.14 -21.84
N ALA A 34 -14.48 0.95 -21.63
CA ALA A 34 -13.64 1.52 -22.67
C ALA A 34 -12.15 1.45 -22.32
N SER A 35 -11.30 1.11 -23.27
CA SER A 35 -9.86 1.01 -23.00
C SER A 35 -8.96 1.45 -24.16
N SER A 36 -7.77 1.95 -23.84
CA SER A 36 -6.76 2.37 -24.83
C SER A 36 -6.02 1.20 -25.52
N GLY A 37 -6.33 -0.04 -25.14
CA GLY A 37 -5.70 -1.26 -25.65
C GLY A 37 -6.51 -2.03 -26.66
N ARG A 38 -6.04 -3.24 -27.01
CA ARG A 38 -6.85 -4.19 -27.76
C ARG A 38 -8.05 -4.61 -26.88
N PRO A 39 -9.21 -4.93 -27.50
CA PRO A 39 -10.31 -5.54 -26.79
C PRO A 39 -9.83 -6.80 -26.06
N ASP A 40 -10.23 -6.92 -24.81
CA ASP A 40 -9.87 -8.04 -23.96
C ASP A 40 -10.99 -9.08 -24.00
N PRO A 41 -10.71 -10.33 -24.43
CA PRO A 41 -11.71 -11.40 -24.45
C PRO A 41 -12.36 -11.63 -23.08
N GLN A 42 -11.64 -11.42 -21.98
CA GLN A 42 -12.18 -11.63 -20.63
C GLN A 42 -13.26 -10.60 -20.28
N ILE A 43 -13.12 -9.35 -20.72
CA ILE A 43 -14.15 -8.32 -20.52
C ILE A 43 -15.42 -8.68 -21.29
N ARG A 44 -15.30 -9.27 -22.49
CA ARG A 44 -16.45 -9.75 -23.26
C ARG A 44 -17.22 -10.87 -22.57
N THR A 45 -16.58 -11.63 -21.67
CA THR A 45 -17.30 -12.62 -20.85
C THR A 45 -18.21 -11.98 -19.79
N VAL A 46 -18.07 -10.67 -19.57
CA VAL A 46 -18.76 -9.92 -18.50
C VAL A 46 -19.66 -8.84 -19.09
N THR A 47 -19.26 -8.20 -20.19
CA THR A 47 -20.07 -7.20 -20.88
C THR A 47 -19.75 -7.21 -22.37
N ASP A 48 -20.78 -7.25 -23.20
CA ASP A 48 -20.63 -7.12 -24.66
C ASP A 48 -20.32 -5.67 -25.09
N ARG A 49 -20.36 -4.72 -24.16
CA ARG A 49 -20.26 -3.28 -24.43
C ARG A 49 -18.83 -2.77 -24.23
N GLN A 50 -17.88 -3.39 -24.93
CA GLN A 50 -16.49 -3.00 -24.92
C GLN A 50 -16.16 -2.01 -26.04
N ILE A 51 -15.61 -0.84 -25.69
CA ILE A 51 -15.23 0.23 -26.60
C ILE A 51 -13.70 0.34 -26.64
N GLN A 52 -13.13 0.26 -27.84
CA GLN A 52 -11.70 0.48 -28.02
C GLN A 52 -11.42 1.97 -28.29
N ILE A 53 -10.58 2.56 -27.46
CA ILE A 53 -10.04 3.91 -27.67
C ILE A 53 -8.73 3.76 -28.42
N ASP A 54 -8.78 3.86 -29.74
CA ASP A 54 -7.56 3.87 -30.52
C ASP A 54 -6.73 5.14 -30.18
N THR A 55 -5.44 4.99 -29.94
CA THR A 55 -4.52 6.07 -29.58
C THR A 55 -3.45 6.30 -30.63
N ARG A 56 -3.53 5.59 -31.77
CA ARG A 56 -2.55 5.65 -32.84
C ARG A 56 -3.02 6.55 -33.98
N TRP A 57 -2.06 7.25 -34.59
CA TRP A 57 -2.28 8.08 -35.78
C TRP A 57 -1.37 7.63 -36.94
N PRO A 58 -1.86 7.63 -38.20
CA PRO A 58 -3.26 7.76 -38.58
C PRO A 58 -4.07 6.51 -38.19
N SER A 59 -5.39 6.65 -38.03
CA SER A 59 -6.30 5.54 -37.69
C SER A 59 -6.59 4.61 -38.88
N SER A 60 -6.17 4.99 -40.10
CA SER A 60 -6.34 4.19 -41.30
C SER A 60 -5.48 2.92 -41.30
N SER A 61 -5.92 1.92 -42.07
CA SER A 61 -5.14 0.72 -42.36
C SER A 61 -4.19 0.96 -43.56
N GLY A 62 -3.19 0.09 -43.72
CA GLY A 62 -2.24 0.15 -44.84
C GLY A 62 -0.77 0.28 -44.42
N ALA A 63 0.14 0.00 -45.34
CA ALA A 63 1.58 -0.03 -45.09
C ALA A 63 2.13 1.33 -44.62
N ILE A 64 1.71 2.42 -45.26
CA ILE A 64 2.12 3.80 -44.92
C ILE A 64 1.61 4.19 -43.53
N ALA A 65 0.33 3.89 -43.23
CA ALA A 65 -0.23 4.12 -41.90
C ALA A 65 0.45 3.24 -40.83
N GLY A 66 0.85 2.02 -41.17
CA GLY A 66 1.65 1.14 -40.32
C GLY A 66 3.01 1.75 -39.98
N PHE A 67 3.72 2.25 -41.00
CA PHE A 67 5.02 2.91 -40.85
C PHE A 67 4.92 4.18 -39.99
N LEU A 68 3.98 5.09 -40.29
CA LEU A 68 3.81 6.32 -39.51
C LEU A 68 3.49 6.06 -38.03
N ARG A 69 2.75 4.97 -37.73
CA ARG A 69 2.43 4.59 -36.35
C ARG A 69 3.66 4.20 -35.53
N GLN A 70 4.76 3.78 -36.15
CA GLN A 70 6.02 3.45 -35.47
C GLN A 70 6.72 4.71 -34.92
N PHE A 71 6.47 5.87 -35.53
CA PHE A 71 7.10 7.13 -35.16
C PHE A 71 6.24 7.99 -34.23
N ASN A 72 5.06 7.52 -33.80
CA ASN A 72 4.17 8.30 -32.95
C ASN A 72 4.81 8.62 -31.59
N PRO A 73 5.15 9.89 -31.33
CA PRO A 73 5.68 10.29 -30.02
C PRO A 73 4.68 9.96 -28.92
N SER A 74 5.17 9.64 -27.72
CA SER A 74 4.30 9.44 -26.54
C SER A 74 3.38 10.64 -26.32
N SER A 75 3.90 11.86 -26.44
CA SER A 75 3.13 13.10 -26.30
C SER A 75 1.91 13.19 -27.22
N VAL A 76 2.04 12.79 -28.49
CA VAL A 76 0.93 12.75 -29.45
C VAL A 76 -0.09 11.68 -29.08
N ARG A 77 0.37 10.50 -28.63
CA ARG A 77 -0.52 9.42 -28.16
C ARG A 77 -1.33 9.84 -26.94
N HIS A 78 -0.71 10.51 -25.97
CA HIS A 78 -1.41 11.04 -24.79
C HIS A 78 -2.42 12.13 -25.16
N LEU A 79 -2.07 13.02 -26.11
CA LEU A 79 -3.00 14.06 -26.59
C LEU A 79 -4.23 13.45 -27.28
N LEU A 80 -4.02 12.45 -28.14
CA LEU A 80 -5.11 11.73 -28.82
C LEU A 80 -5.97 10.93 -27.84
N LEU A 81 -5.34 10.22 -26.90
CA LEU A 81 -6.04 9.50 -25.83
C LEU A 81 -6.95 10.45 -25.05
N ARG A 82 -6.41 11.58 -24.61
CA ARG A 82 -7.17 12.60 -23.87
C ARG A 82 -8.35 13.13 -24.67
N SER A 83 -8.13 13.51 -25.93
CA SER A 83 -9.19 14.03 -26.80
C SER A 83 -10.31 13.00 -27.03
N ARG A 84 -9.95 11.75 -27.34
CA ARG A 84 -10.91 10.67 -27.60
C ARG A 84 -11.66 10.24 -26.35
N MET A 85 -11.00 10.18 -25.18
CA MET A 85 -11.67 9.92 -23.91
C MET A 85 -12.71 10.99 -23.59
N LYS A 86 -12.38 12.27 -23.78
CA LYS A 86 -13.34 13.36 -23.58
C LYS A 86 -14.55 13.24 -24.48
N SER A 87 -14.32 13.03 -25.78
CA SER A 87 -15.40 12.82 -26.76
C SER A 87 -16.25 11.61 -26.40
N LEU A 88 -15.63 10.53 -25.93
CA LEU A 88 -16.33 9.31 -25.54
C LEU A 88 -17.23 9.55 -24.33
N VAL A 89 -16.69 10.10 -23.25
CA VAL A 89 -17.47 10.42 -22.04
C VAL A 89 -18.64 11.35 -22.38
N ALA A 90 -18.40 12.39 -23.18
CA ALA A 90 -19.45 13.31 -23.63
C ALA A 90 -20.55 12.60 -24.45
N SER A 91 -20.16 11.66 -25.34
CA SER A 91 -21.13 10.93 -26.18
C SER A 91 -21.96 9.89 -25.42
N LEU A 92 -21.40 9.30 -24.37
CA LEU A 92 -22.04 8.25 -23.59
C LEU A 92 -22.86 8.81 -22.44
N GLU A 93 -22.55 10.03 -22.02
CA GLU A 93 -23.16 10.73 -20.88
C GLU A 93 -23.31 9.83 -19.64
N PRO A 94 -22.23 9.19 -19.15
CA PRO A 94 -22.36 8.28 -18.02
C PRO A 94 -22.77 9.05 -16.76
N ASP A 95 -23.56 8.40 -15.90
CA ASP A 95 -23.93 8.96 -14.59
C ASP A 95 -22.72 8.94 -13.64
N ILE A 96 -21.80 7.98 -13.85
CA ILE A 96 -20.54 7.85 -13.12
C ILE A 96 -19.46 7.20 -14.00
N VAL A 97 -18.22 7.65 -13.85
CA VAL A 97 -17.05 7.07 -14.51
C VAL A 97 -16.13 6.37 -13.50
N TYR A 98 -15.89 5.09 -13.69
CA TYR A 98 -14.89 4.32 -12.97
C TYR A 98 -13.57 4.33 -13.73
N VAL A 99 -12.50 4.90 -13.19
CA VAL A 99 -11.19 4.98 -13.84
C VAL A 99 -10.19 4.04 -13.18
N THR A 100 -9.34 3.41 -13.98
CA THR A 100 -8.40 2.37 -13.48
C THR A 100 -7.00 2.90 -13.17
N THR A 101 -6.73 4.15 -13.53
CA THR A 101 -5.44 4.80 -13.31
C THR A 101 -5.60 6.28 -12.98
N PRO A 102 -4.66 6.87 -12.22
CA PRO A 102 -4.65 8.28 -11.93
C PRO A 102 -4.67 9.21 -13.13
N GLU A 103 -3.95 8.86 -14.18
CA GLU A 103 -3.88 9.63 -15.41
C GLU A 103 -5.27 9.78 -16.04
N MET A 104 -6.08 8.71 -16.02
CA MET A 104 -7.45 8.73 -16.53
C MET A 104 -8.37 9.59 -15.68
N ALA A 105 -8.20 9.58 -14.36
CA ALA A 105 -8.95 10.47 -13.47
C ALA A 105 -8.74 11.93 -13.88
N HIS A 106 -7.48 12.36 -14.08
CA HIS A 106 -7.16 13.74 -14.47
C HIS A 106 -7.74 14.14 -15.83
N ILE A 107 -7.86 13.19 -16.76
CA ILE A 107 -8.45 13.42 -18.08
C ILE A 107 -9.96 13.70 -17.95
N VAL A 108 -10.65 12.94 -17.11
CA VAL A 108 -12.12 12.94 -16.98
C VAL A 108 -12.61 13.97 -15.97
N ASP A 109 -11.84 14.33 -14.95
CA ASP A 109 -12.22 15.26 -13.87
C ASP A 109 -12.71 16.61 -14.41
N ARG A 110 -12.13 17.06 -15.53
CA ARG A 110 -12.51 18.30 -16.20
C ARG A 110 -13.84 18.24 -16.96
N LEU A 111 -14.54 17.10 -16.95
CA LEU A 111 -15.80 16.90 -17.69
C LEU A 111 -17.05 17.01 -16.81
N GLY A 112 -16.88 17.21 -15.49
CA GLY A 112 -18.00 17.44 -14.57
C GLY A 112 -18.87 16.21 -14.30
N VAL A 113 -18.44 15.02 -14.73
CA VAL A 113 -19.10 13.75 -14.39
C VAL A 113 -18.51 13.21 -13.10
N PRO A 114 -19.31 12.62 -12.19
CA PRO A 114 -18.78 11.93 -11.01
C PRO A 114 -17.76 10.86 -11.39
N ILE A 115 -16.62 10.84 -10.70
CA ILE A 115 -15.54 9.89 -10.93
C ILE A 115 -15.34 9.04 -9.68
N ALA A 116 -15.27 7.74 -9.88
CA ALA A 116 -14.75 6.79 -8.92
C ALA A 116 -13.47 6.17 -9.47
N MET A 117 -12.45 5.96 -8.64
CA MET A 117 -11.34 5.11 -9.01
C MET A 117 -11.76 3.66 -8.82
N VAL A 118 -11.44 2.78 -9.78
CA VAL A 118 -11.45 1.32 -9.56
C VAL A 118 -10.25 1.02 -8.68
N ASP A 119 -10.42 1.36 -7.42
CA ASP A 119 -9.29 1.51 -6.53
C ASP A 119 -8.94 0.17 -5.91
N GLY A 120 -7.69 -0.22 -6.10
CA GLY A 120 -6.96 -0.99 -5.10
C GLY A 120 -5.84 -0.17 -4.46
N GLN A 121 -5.85 1.16 -4.60
CA GLN A 121 -4.82 2.05 -4.10
C GLN A 121 -5.35 3.31 -3.37
N HIS A 122 -5.54 3.13 -2.07
CA HIS A 122 -5.16 4.13 -1.05
C HIS A 122 -5.96 5.43 -0.99
N ALA A 123 -7.24 5.34 -0.62
CA ALA A 123 -7.58 6.09 0.59
C ALA A 123 -6.76 5.48 1.74
N ALA A 124 -5.58 6.05 2.02
CA ALA A 124 -4.99 5.92 3.35
C ALA A 124 -6.10 6.37 4.31
N LEU A 125 -6.71 5.38 4.97
CA LEU A 125 -7.85 5.59 5.84
C LEU A 125 -7.44 6.68 6.83
N THR A 126 -8.27 7.72 6.90
CA THR A 126 -8.23 8.70 7.98
C THR A 126 -8.56 8.06 9.33
N ASN A 127 -8.98 6.80 9.32
CA ASN A 127 -9.48 6.07 10.46
C ASN A 127 -8.37 5.14 10.97
N ASP A 128 -8.03 5.27 12.25
CA ASP A 128 -7.22 4.25 12.92
C ASP A 128 -8.01 2.94 13.09
N ILE A 129 -7.31 1.88 13.49
CA ILE A 129 -7.88 0.54 13.60
C ILE A 129 -9.09 0.46 14.56
N ALA A 130 -9.13 1.27 15.62
CA ALA A 130 -10.27 1.31 16.53
C ALA A 130 -11.50 1.97 15.89
N GLN A 131 -11.29 3.00 15.07
CA GLN A 131 -12.36 3.63 14.32
C GLN A 131 -12.85 2.75 13.17
N MET A 132 -11.95 2.05 12.47
CA MET A 132 -12.30 1.10 11.41
C MET A 132 -13.25 0.00 11.89
N VAL A 133 -13.05 -0.45 13.12
CA VAL A 133 -13.81 -1.56 13.71
C VAL A 133 -15.12 -1.07 14.34
N ALA A 134 -15.15 0.15 14.88
CA ALA A 134 -16.32 0.70 15.57
C ALA A 134 -17.45 1.19 14.65
N THR A 135 -17.19 1.48 13.37
CA THR A 135 -18.22 1.91 12.42
C THR A 135 -18.76 0.72 11.62
N ASP A 136 -19.73 -0.02 12.17
CA ASP A 136 -20.65 -1.00 11.53
C ASP A 136 -20.15 -1.83 10.32
N GLY A 137 -18.85 -2.16 10.29
CA GLY A 137 -18.27 -3.06 9.32
C GLY A 137 -16.88 -2.65 8.87
N ILE A 138 -15.98 -3.63 8.81
CA ILE A 138 -14.81 -3.58 7.94
C ILE A 138 -15.30 -3.12 6.57
N PRO A 139 -14.76 -2.02 6.01
CA PRO A 139 -15.19 -1.54 4.71
C PRO A 139 -15.17 -2.68 3.69
N SER A 140 -16.34 -3.09 3.21
CA SER A 140 -16.42 -3.93 2.02
C SER A 140 -15.78 -3.10 0.91
N GLY A 141 -14.64 -3.56 0.39
CA GLY A 141 -13.75 -2.72 -0.42
C GLY A 141 -14.44 -1.87 -1.48
N ILE A 142 -13.77 -0.75 -1.77
CA ILE A 142 -14.09 0.33 -2.73
C ILE A 142 -15.03 1.40 -2.16
N ILE A 143 -14.48 2.31 -1.34
CA ILE A 143 -14.91 3.72 -1.35
C ILE A 143 -13.68 4.62 -1.20
N ALA A 144 -13.38 5.36 -2.26
CA ALA A 144 -13.00 6.76 -2.14
C ALA A 144 -13.34 7.50 -3.44
N SER A 145 -14.45 8.22 -3.40
CA SER A 145 -14.63 9.43 -4.20
C SER A 145 -13.61 10.47 -3.71
N GLY A 146 -12.61 10.77 -4.52
CA GLY A 146 -11.64 11.80 -4.20
C GLY A 146 -10.59 11.88 -5.29
N GLY A 147 -10.61 12.96 -6.06
CA GLY A 147 -9.64 13.18 -7.13
C GLY A 147 -8.19 13.10 -6.62
N LEU A 148 -7.28 12.75 -7.54
CA LEU A 148 -5.84 12.88 -7.34
C LEU A 148 -5.44 14.35 -7.27
N ALA A 149 -5.68 14.93 -6.12
CA ALA A 149 -4.73 15.86 -5.58
C ALA A 149 -3.91 15.05 -4.58
N TRP A 150 -2.60 14.95 -4.81
CA TRP A 150 -1.65 14.97 -3.71
C TRP A 150 -1.87 16.29 -2.97
N LYS A 151 -2.97 16.40 -2.21
CA LYS A 151 -3.08 17.44 -1.21
C LYS A 151 -2.03 17.03 -0.20
N GLU A 152 -0.99 17.86 -0.07
CA GLU A 152 -0.18 17.88 1.14
C GLU A 152 -1.16 17.78 2.30
N ARG A 153 -1.21 16.60 2.93
CA ARG A 153 -2.01 16.44 4.13
C ARG A 153 -1.18 17.11 5.22
N PRO A 154 -1.74 18.09 5.94
CA PRO A 154 -1.05 18.58 7.12
C PRO A 154 -0.75 17.38 8.01
N MET A 155 0.45 17.36 8.58
CA MET A 155 0.83 16.33 9.54
C MET A 155 -0.24 16.29 10.64
N SER A 156 -1.03 15.23 10.67
CA SER A 156 -2.06 15.05 11.68
C SER A 156 -1.43 14.32 12.85
N THR A 157 -1.39 14.96 14.01
CA THR A 157 -1.11 14.26 15.28
C THR A 157 -2.46 13.94 15.91
N PRO A 158 -2.91 12.67 15.91
CA PRO A 158 -4.20 12.32 16.50
C PRO A 158 -4.24 12.68 17.99
N GLU A 159 -5.39 13.14 18.48
CA GLU A 159 -5.55 13.45 19.90
C GLU A 159 -5.28 12.19 20.77
N PRO A 160 -4.45 12.31 21.82
CA PRO A 160 -4.26 11.24 22.79
C PRO A 160 -5.57 10.90 23.51
N GLY A 161 -5.80 9.62 23.79
CA GLY A 161 -6.98 9.18 24.54
C GLY A 161 -8.33 9.25 23.81
N ARG A 162 -8.34 9.52 22.49
CA ARG A 162 -9.58 9.62 21.68
C ARG A 162 -10.46 8.35 21.67
N HIS A 163 -9.92 7.21 22.10
CA HIS A 163 -10.61 5.92 22.15
C HIS A 163 -10.72 5.34 23.57
N ARG A 164 -10.63 6.18 24.61
CA ARG A 164 -10.82 5.75 26.01
C ARG A 164 -12.09 4.92 26.18
N GLY A 165 -11.97 3.81 26.91
CA GLY A 165 -13.07 2.88 27.18
C GLY A 165 -13.37 1.90 26.05
N ARG A 166 -12.55 1.88 24.98
CA ARG A 166 -12.60 0.86 23.94
C ARG A 166 -11.47 -0.14 24.16
N SER A 167 -11.68 -1.40 23.81
CA SER A 167 -10.65 -2.43 23.87
C SER A 167 -10.42 -3.12 22.55
N ILE A 168 -9.18 -3.58 22.32
CA ILE A 168 -8.78 -4.37 21.15
C ILE A 168 -7.91 -5.52 21.64
N VAL A 169 -8.15 -6.71 21.09
CA VAL A 169 -7.24 -7.85 21.30
C VAL A 169 -6.13 -7.78 20.27
N LEU A 170 -4.88 -7.77 20.74
CA LEU A 170 -3.69 -7.71 19.89
C LEU A 170 -2.89 -9.01 20.07
N CYS A 171 -2.64 -9.72 18.98
CA CYS A 171 -2.03 -11.05 19.01
C CYS A 171 -0.69 -11.02 18.24
N TYR A 172 0.42 -11.14 18.96
CA TYR A 172 1.76 -11.15 18.36
C TYR A 172 2.82 -11.75 19.30
N GLN A 173 3.92 -12.24 18.73
CA GLN A 173 5.08 -12.64 19.52
C GLN A 173 5.87 -11.41 19.98
N PRO A 174 6.02 -11.18 21.31
CA PRO A 174 6.80 -10.08 21.82
C PRO A 174 8.30 -10.37 21.60
N THR A 175 8.93 -9.61 20.71
CA THR A 175 10.39 -9.54 20.58
C THR A 175 10.82 -8.08 20.62
N SER A 176 12.11 -7.83 20.88
CA SER A 176 12.65 -6.46 20.90
C SER A 176 12.48 -5.73 19.56
N THR A 177 12.33 -6.46 18.45
CA THR A 177 12.26 -5.89 17.10
C THR A 177 10.92 -6.11 16.39
N THR A 178 9.92 -6.72 17.03
CA THR A 178 8.61 -6.96 16.38
C THR A 178 7.89 -5.63 16.09
N PRO A 179 7.48 -5.34 14.84
CA PRO A 179 6.75 -4.11 14.50
C PRO A 179 5.44 -3.90 15.28
N ALA A 180 4.83 -4.98 15.76
CA ALA A 180 3.64 -4.97 16.61
C ALA A 180 3.78 -4.09 17.87
N ARG A 181 4.99 -3.94 18.42
CA ARG A 181 5.24 -3.07 19.58
C ARG A 181 4.84 -1.61 19.31
N TYR A 182 5.02 -1.15 18.08
CA TYR A 182 4.63 0.21 17.70
C TYR A 182 3.13 0.37 17.57
N LEU A 183 2.46 -0.64 17.03
CA LEU A 183 1.00 -0.64 16.96
C LEU A 183 0.40 -0.65 18.37
N HIS A 184 0.93 -1.47 19.28
CA HIS A 184 0.55 -1.49 20.69
C HIS A 184 0.71 -0.09 21.31
N ALA A 185 1.90 0.50 21.23
CA ALA A 185 2.15 1.84 21.78
C ALA A 185 1.25 2.93 21.14
N ALA A 186 0.92 2.80 19.85
CA ALA A 186 -0.01 3.72 19.18
C ALA A 186 -1.45 3.57 19.70
N LEU A 187 -1.89 2.35 19.98
CA LEU A 187 -3.19 2.05 20.58
C LEU A 187 -3.27 2.57 22.02
N ASP A 188 -2.25 2.34 22.83
CA ASP A 188 -2.17 2.87 24.21
C ASP A 188 -2.26 4.40 24.22
N ARG A 189 -1.50 5.07 23.34
CA ARG A 189 -1.54 6.54 23.21
C ARG A 189 -2.94 7.01 22.78
N ALA A 190 -3.63 6.23 21.96
CA ALA A 190 -5.01 6.52 21.56
C ALA A 190 -6.02 6.25 22.70
N GLY A 191 -5.60 5.66 23.82
CA GLY A 191 -6.43 5.32 24.96
C GLY A 191 -7.23 4.02 24.80
N VAL A 192 -6.85 3.17 23.84
CA VAL A 192 -7.42 1.83 23.70
C VAL A 192 -6.85 0.93 24.78
N ASP A 193 -7.70 0.13 25.42
CA ASP A 193 -7.29 -0.94 26.31
C ASP A 193 -6.84 -2.15 25.48
N VAL A 194 -5.54 -2.46 25.49
CA VAL A 194 -4.95 -3.50 24.64
C VAL A 194 -4.85 -4.80 25.42
N ASP A 195 -5.67 -5.78 25.04
CA ASP A 195 -5.56 -7.15 25.53
C ASP A 195 -4.56 -7.93 24.67
N HIS A 196 -3.31 -8.01 25.12
CA HIS A 196 -2.24 -8.73 24.41
C HIS A 196 -2.28 -10.23 24.70
N ARG A 197 -2.34 -11.07 23.66
CA ARG A 197 -2.40 -12.54 23.76
C ARG A 197 -1.23 -13.23 23.04
N TYR A 198 -0.54 -14.14 23.75
CA TYR A 198 0.57 -14.99 23.28
C TYR A 198 0.85 -16.11 24.30
N PRO A 199 1.34 -17.31 23.90
CA PRO A 199 1.54 -17.84 22.55
C PRO A 199 0.28 -18.49 21.94
N THR A 200 -0.67 -18.83 22.79
CA THR A 200 -1.94 -19.46 22.43
C THR A 200 -3.06 -18.44 22.60
N VAL A 201 -3.91 -18.31 21.59
CA VAL A 201 -5.05 -17.40 21.54
C VAL A 201 -6.33 -18.23 21.49
N ASP A 202 -7.10 -18.21 22.57
CA ASP A 202 -8.46 -18.78 22.59
C ASP A 202 -9.47 -17.69 22.25
N LEU A 203 -10.01 -17.75 21.03
CA LEU A 203 -10.97 -16.78 20.53
C LEU A 203 -12.30 -16.80 21.29
N ASN A 204 -12.65 -17.92 21.95
CA ASN A 204 -13.86 -18.01 22.76
C ASN A 204 -13.73 -17.26 24.09
N ALA A 205 -12.50 -17.03 24.56
CA ALA A 205 -12.20 -16.35 25.82
C ALA A 205 -12.04 -14.83 25.67
N ILE A 206 -12.26 -14.31 24.46
CA ILE A 206 -12.22 -12.87 24.18
C ILE A 206 -13.53 -12.24 24.64
N SER A 207 -13.43 -11.11 25.35
CA SER A 207 -14.61 -10.35 25.77
C SER A 207 -15.44 -9.91 24.57
N ALA A 208 -16.76 -10.06 24.66
CA ALA A 208 -17.68 -9.55 23.63
C ALA A 208 -17.67 -8.00 23.52
N ASP A 209 -17.15 -7.31 24.54
CA ASP A 209 -17.04 -5.85 24.56
C ASP A 209 -15.79 -5.34 23.81
N ALA A 210 -14.88 -6.23 23.39
CA ALA A 210 -13.78 -5.85 22.53
C ALA A 210 -14.28 -5.45 21.14
N LEU A 211 -13.63 -4.47 20.54
CA LEU A 211 -13.96 -4.03 19.20
C LEU A 211 -13.62 -5.12 18.17
N GLY A 212 -12.45 -5.73 18.29
CA GLY A 212 -11.95 -6.70 17.31
C GLY A 212 -10.65 -7.36 17.74
N VAL A 213 -10.20 -8.29 16.90
CA VAL A 213 -8.95 -9.03 17.09
C VAL A 213 -7.97 -8.66 15.99
N VAL A 214 -6.74 -8.33 16.35
CA VAL A 214 -5.67 -7.98 15.42
C VAL A 214 -4.57 -9.01 15.53
N MET A 215 -4.48 -9.87 14.52
CA MET A 215 -3.41 -10.83 14.34
C MET A 215 -2.26 -10.14 13.61
N VAL A 216 -1.13 -9.93 14.27
CA VAL A 216 0.04 -9.33 13.62
C VAL A 216 0.91 -10.44 13.06
N GLU A 217 1.33 -10.28 11.80
CA GLU A 217 2.36 -11.13 11.20
C GLU A 217 3.51 -11.30 12.21
N SER A 218 3.92 -12.52 12.48
CA SER A 218 5.03 -12.84 13.40
C SER A 218 5.93 -13.87 12.74
N PRO A 219 7.26 -13.82 12.97
CA PRO A 219 8.15 -14.87 12.51
C PRO A 219 7.76 -16.22 13.15
N LEU A 220 8.20 -17.32 12.54
CA LEU A 220 7.88 -18.66 13.05
C LEU A 220 8.47 -18.86 14.47
N PRO A 221 7.74 -19.56 15.37
CA PRO A 221 6.48 -20.26 15.11
C PRO A 221 5.24 -19.35 15.06
N ALA A 222 4.28 -19.71 14.21
CA ALA A 222 2.97 -19.05 14.16
C ALA A 222 2.21 -19.24 15.49
N LEU A 223 1.32 -18.29 15.81
CA LEU A 223 0.49 -18.37 17.01
C LEU A 223 -0.41 -19.62 16.93
N GLU A 224 -0.61 -20.25 18.08
CA GLU A 224 -1.64 -21.27 18.22
C GLU A 224 -2.97 -20.56 18.45
N VAL A 225 -3.95 -20.77 17.56
CA VAL A 225 -5.26 -20.13 17.66
C VAL A 225 -6.32 -21.22 17.73
N VAL A 226 -7.18 -21.15 18.74
CA VAL A 226 -8.27 -22.09 18.98
C VAL A 226 -9.59 -21.33 19.17
N GLY A 227 -10.71 -22.03 18.96
CA GLY A 227 -12.04 -21.44 19.10
C GLY A 227 -12.45 -20.56 17.91
N THR A 228 -13.56 -19.85 18.08
CA THR A 228 -14.08 -18.89 17.11
C THR A 228 -14.54 -17.63 17.84
N THR A 229 -14.70 -16.52 17.11
CA THR A 229 -15.26 -15.29 17.65
C THR A 229 -16.23 -14.68 16.64
N ALA A 230 -17.23 -13.94 17.14
CA ALA A 230 -18.10 -13.11 16.31
C ALA A 230 -17.49 -11.73 16.03
N LEU A 231 -16.37 -11.39 16.70
CA LEU A 231 -15.66 -10.15 16.49
C LEU A 231 -14.88 -10.18 15.17
N PRO A 232 -14.70 -9.02 14.51
CA PRO A 232 -13.88 -8.94 13.31
C PRO A 232 -12.42 -9.27 13.61
N VAL A 233 -11.85 -10.19 12.81
CA VAL A 233 -10.45 -10.60 12.86
C VAL A 233 -9.68 -9.93 11.71
N MET A 234 -8.73 -9.07 12.07
CA MET A 234 -7.83 -8.38 11.14
C MET A 234 -6.46 -9.07 11.14
N TYR A 235 -5.91 -9.34 9.96
CA TYR A 235 -4.53 -9.82 9.81
C TYR A 235 -3.62 -8.70 9.30
N TRP A 236 -2.66 -8.25 10.10
CA TRP A 236 -1.70 -7.23 9.70
C TRP A 236 -0.43 -7.84 9.11
N SER A 237 -0.34 -7.81 7.77
CA SER A 237 0.82 -8.21 6.99
C SER A 237 1.77 -7.03 6.84
N HIS A 238 3.00 -7.23 7.28
CA HIS A 238 4.03 -6.20 7.29
C HIS A 238 5.28 -6.57 6.49
N HIS A 239 5.32 -7.77 5.90
CA HIS A 239 6.24 -8.14 4.84
C HIS A 239 5.50 -8.32 3.50
N GLY A 240 6.26 -8.19 2.40
CA GLY A 240 5.77 -8.21 1.02
C GLY A 240 5.97 -9.56 0.32
N GLU A 241 6.45 -9.50 -0.93
CA GLU A 241 6.52 -10.62 -1.88
C GLU A 241 7.19 -11.88 -1.32
N HIS A 242 8.25 -11.70 -0.54
CA HIS A 242 9.04 -12.80 0.01
C HIS A 242 8.29 -13.60 1.09
N HIS A 243 7.28 -13.02 1.74
CA HIS A 243 6.40 -13.68 2.70
C HIS A 243 4.99 -13.89 2.17
N LEU A 244 4.69 -13.55 0.91
CA LEU A 244 3.33 -13.55 0.37
C LEU A 244 2.58 -14.86 0.63
N TYR A 245 3.16 -16.01 0.29
CA TYR A 245 2.51 -17.31 0.48
C TYR A 245 2.33 -17.67 1.94
N GLN A 246 3.25 -17.26 2.81
CA GLN A 246 3.12 -17.43 4.26
C GLN A 246 1.99 -16.55 4.79
N ASN A 247 1.92 -15.29 4.36
CA ASN A 247 0.90 -14.34 4.77
C ASN A 247 -0.50 -14.77 4.33
N ILE A 248 -0.65 -15.35 3.13
CA ILE A 248 -1.93 -15.94 2.70
C ILE A 248 -2.32 -17.10 3.62
N ARG A 249 -1.40 -18.03 3.90
CA ARG A 249 -1.67 -19.18 4.79
C ARG A 249 -2.00 -18.75 6.22
N LEU A 250 -1.35 -17.71 6.74
CA LEU A 250 -1.61 -17.18 8.08
C LEU A 250 -2.96 -16.48 8.14
N ALA A 251 -3.32 -15.67 7.14
CA ALA A 251 -4.63 -15.05 7.05
C ALA A 251 -5.76 -16.12 7.01
N GLU A 252 -5.57 -17.20 6.23
CA GLU A 252 -6.50 -18.33 6.19
C GLU A 252 -6.56 -19.08 7.53
N ARG A 253 -5.40 -19.39 8.13
CA ARG A 253 -5.29 -20.09 9.42
C ARG A 253 -6.00 -19.35 10.54
N TYR A 254 -5.89 -18.02 10.56
CA TYR A 254 -6.51 -17.17 11.57
C TYR A 254 -7.94 -16.75 11.21
N GLN A 255 -8.47 -17.24 10.08
CA GLN A 255 -9.80 -16.90 9.58
C GLN A 255 -10.02 -15.38 9.52
N ALA A 256 -9.03 -14.65 9.02
CA ALA A 256 -9.08 -13.19 8.98
C ALA A 256 -10.22 -12.70 8.08
N ASP A 257 -11.04 -11.78 8.57
CA ASP A 257 -12.09 -11.10 7.79
C ASP A 257 -11.51 -10.05 6.84
N VAL A 258 -10.33 -9.52 7.18
CA VAL A 258 -9.61 -8.52 6.40
C VAL A 258 -8.11 -8.61 6.60
N VAL A 259 -7.36 -8.29 5.55
CA VAL A 259 -5.90 -8.17 5.62
C VAL A 259 -5.51 -6.70 5.59
N LEU A 260 -4.84 -6.24 6.63
CA LEU A 260 -4.20 -4.95 6.70
C LEU A 260 -2.80 -5.07 6.08
N LEU A 261 -2.50 -4.26 5.06
CA LEU A 261 -1.21 -4.29 4.37
C LEU A 261 -0.39 -3.06 4.76
N ALA A 262 0.75 -3.27 5.42
CA ALA A 262 1.70 -2.22 5.75
C ALA A 262 2.35 -1.59 4.52
N HIS A 263 2.54 -2.42 3.48
CA HIS A 263 3.07 -2.02 2.20
C HIS A 263 2.73 -3.09 1.13
N SER A 264 3.35 -2.99 -0.04
CA SER A 264 3.16 -3.94 -1.16
C SER A 264 1.68 -4.13 -1.50
N TRP A 265 0.95 -3.02 -1.55
CA TRP A 265 -0.49 -3.00 -1.74
C TRP A 265 -0.95 -3.58 -3.08
N HIS A 266 -0.08 -3.54 -4.09
CA HIS A 266 -0.26 -4.24 -5.35
C HIS A 266 -0.49 -5.75 -5.17
N LEU A 267 -0.08 -6.35 -4.05
CA LEU A 267 -0.31 -7.77 -3.72
C LEU A 267 -1.70 -8.05 -3.14
N GLY A 268 -2.52 -7.03 -2.85
CA GLY A 268 -3.82 -7.22 -2.21
C GLY A 268 -4.75 -8.18 -2.95
N HIS A 269 -4.69 -8.21 -4.28
CA HIS A 269 -5.46 -9.13 -5.13
C HIS A 269 -5.13 -10.63 -4.93
N ARG A 270 -4.05 -10.95 -4.20
CA ARG A 270 -3.61 -12.33 -3.91
C ARG A 270 -4.25 -12.90 -2.66
N PHE A 271 -4.84 -12.07 -1.79
CA PHE A 271 -5.50 -12.52 -0.58
C PHE A 271 -6.95 -12.93 -0.86
N PRO A 272 -7.48 -13.96 -0.18
CA PRO A 272 -8.84 -14.44 -0.38
C PRO A 272 -9.90 -13.51 0.24
N VAL A 273 -9.49 -12.58 1.10
CA VAL A 273 -10.34 -11.63 1.82
C VAL A 273 -10.01 -10.19 1.43
N PRO A 274 -10.89 -9.21 1.71
CA PRO A 274 -10.62 -7.80 1.45
C PRO A 274 -9.27 -7.36 2.03
N THR A 275 -8.59 -6.47 1.33
CA THR A 275 -7.32 -5.89 1.80
C THR A 275 -7.46 -4.40 1.99
N ILE A 276 -6.86 -3.89 3.06
CA ILE A 276 -6.92 -2.49 3.44
C ILE A 276 -5.50 -1.94 3.59
N PRO A 277 -5.21 -0.75 3.06
CA PRO A 277 -3.96 -0.07 3.31
C PRO A 277 -3.84 0.34 4.77
N PHE A 278 -2.81 -0.14 5.44
CA PHE A 278 -2.54 0.18 6.84
C PHE A 278 -1.03 0.37 7.04
N PRO A 279 -0.47 1.48 6.51
CA PRO A 279 0.98 1.68 6.47
C PRO A 279 1.59 1.76 7.86
N PHE A 280 2.89 1.54 7.93
CA PHE A 280 3.64 1.86 9.15
C PHE A 280 3.48 3.34 9.50
N GLY A 281 3.36 3.62 10.79
CA GLY A 281 3.44 4.96 11.34
C GLY A 281 4.81 5.22 11.98
N VAL A 282 5.19 6.49 12.09
CA VAL A 282 6.33 6.93 12.89
C VAL A 282 5.81 7.53 14.20
N PRO A 283 6.25 7.06 15.37
CA PRO A 283 5.94 7.67 16.66
C PRO A 283 6.34 9.16 16.69
N PRO A 284 5.49 10.08 17.18
CA PRO A 284 5.80 11.52 17.19
C PRO A 284 7.09 11.85 17.95
N GLU A 285 7.42 11.08 18.97
CA GLU A 285 8.63 11.27 19.78
C GLU A 285 9.91 11.07 18.96
N MET A 286 9.81 10.35 17.83
CA MET A 286 10.91 10.10 16.90
C MET A 286 11.07 11.22 15.86
N ILE A 287 10.06 12.08 15.69
CA ILE A 287 10.06 13.23 14.79
C ILE A 287 10.67 14.47 15.48
N ASN A 288 10.83 14.46 16.81
CA ASN A 288 11.31 15.64 17.55
C ASN A 288 12.84 15.68 17.78
N LEU A 289 13.62 14.77 17.19
CA LEU A 289 15.06 14.62 17.44
C LEU A 289 15.96 15.37 16.45
N HIS A 290 15.45 16.40 15.78
CA HIS A 290 16.16 16.97 14.63
C HIS A 290 17.21 18.00 15.05
N GLU A 291 18.48 17.59 15.02
CA GLU A 291 19.56 18.50 14.63
C GLU A 291 19.26 19.04 13.23
N PRO A 292 19.44 20.35 12.97
CA PRO A 292 19.33 20.91 11.63
C PRO A 292 20.15 20.09 10.63
N TRP A 293 19.61 19.88 9.43
CA TRP A 293 20.21 18.96 8.44
C TRP A 293 21.69 19.28 8.16
N GLU A 294 22.06 20.56 8.19
CA GLU A 294 23.44 21.04 7.99
C GLU A 294 24.41 20.65 9.12
N ASP A 295 23.91 20.54 10.35
CA ASP A 295 24.71 20.28 11.56
C ASP A 295 24.89 18.78 11.87
N ARG A 296 24.15 17.92 11.15
CA ARG A 296 24.15 16.47 11.38
C ARG A 296 25.55 15.87 11.17
N PRO A 297 26.09 15.13 12.15
CA PRO A 297 27.47 14.62 12.09
C PRO A 297 27.65 13.42 11.16
N ILE A 298 26.57 12.68 10.85
CA ILE A 298 26.64 11.52 9.98
C ILE A 298 26.21 11.95 8.58
N ASP A 299 27.11 11.84 7.60
CA ASP A 299 26.78 12.12 6.21
C ASP A 299 25.90 11.00 5.64
N ILE A 300 26.21 9.74 5.96
CA ILE A 300 25.51 8.57 5.39
C ILE A 300 25.29 7.48 6.44
N ALA A 301 24.05 6.99 6.54
CA ALA A 301 23.72 5.81 7.33
C ALA A 301 22.97 4.73 6.54
N MET A 302 23.10 3.49 6.98
CA MET A 302 22.28 2.36 6.54
C MET A 302 22.19 1.36 7.70
N VAL A 303 21.00 1.16 8.26
CA VAL A 303 20.79 0.25 9.39
C VAL A 303 20.14 -1.04 8.92
N GLY A 304 20.68 -2.19 9.31
CA GLY A 304 20.14 -3.48 8.88
C GLY A 304 21.04 -4.66 9.23
N ALA A 305 20.50 -5.86 9.11
CA ALA A 305 21.30 -7.07 9.31
C ALA A 305 22.35 -7.25 8.19
N GLY A 306 23.38 -8.04 8.47
CA GLY A 306 24.30 -8.57 7.46
C GLY A 306 25.56 -7.75 7.21
N PHE A 307 25.84 -6.72 8.02
CA PHE A 307 27.11 -5.98 7.99
C PHE A 307 28.29 -6.81 8.48
N ASP A 308 28.09 -7.59 9.55
CA ASP A 308 29.15 -8.35 10.23
C ASP A 308 29.14 -9.85 9.92
N GLY A 309 28.21 -10.32 9.07
CA GLY A 309 28.02 -11.74 8.78
C GLY A 309 28.80 -12.25 7.55
N GLU A 310 29.22 -13.51 7.59
CA GLU A 310 29.70 -14.25 6.43
C GLU A 310 28.52 -14.78 5.59
N GLY A 311 28.61 -14.70 4.25
CA GLY A 311 27.60 -15.26 3.33
C GLY A 311 27.11 -14.31 2.23
N GLU A 312 26.64 -14.87 1.12
CA GLU A 312 26.32 -14.11 -0.10
C GLU A 312 25.06 -13.24 0.00
N ARG A 313 24.11 -13.61 0.86
CA ARG A 313 22.79 -12.96 0.98
C ARG A 313 22.85 -11.43 1.17
N TYR A 314 23.88 -10.94 1.88
CA TYR A 314 24.09 -9.50 2.15
C TYR A 314 25.40 -8.96 1.56
N ALA A 315 26.00 -9.66 0.58
CA ALA A 315 27.28 -9.26 0.01
C ALA A 315 27.23 -7.90 -0.71
N ALA A 316 26.11 -7.60 -1.38
CA ALA A 316 25.88 -6.31 -2.04
C ALA A 316 25.85 -5.16 -1.01
N ARG A 317 25.06 -5.31 0.05
CA ARG A 317 24.99 -4.37 1.18
C ARG A 317 26.36 -4.10 1.81
N ARG A 318 27.13 -5.14 2.11
CA ARG A 318 28.50 -4.98 2.67
C ARG A 318 29.46 -4.30 1.70
N ARG A 319 29.35 -4.58 0.40
CA ARG A 319 30.16 -3.91 -0.63
C ARG A 319 29.80 -2.42 -0.68
N LEU A 320 28.52 -2.07 -0.67
CA LEU A 320 28.05 -0.70 -0.64
C LEU A 320 28.54 0.03 0.61
N ALA A 321 28.36 -0.54 1.80
CA ALA A 321 28.85 0.04 3.05
C ALA A 321 30.36 0.32 3.02
N ARG A 322 31.17 -0.65 2.55
CA ARG A 322 32.62 -0.44 2.39
C ARG A 322 32.95 0.68 1.41
N GLN A 323 32.26 0.75 0.28
CA GLN A 323 32.47 1.82 -0.71
C GLN A 323 32.13 3.20 -0.14
N LEU A 324 31.04 3.29 0.62
CA LEU A 324 30.62 4.52 1.29
C LEU A 324 31.59 4.92 2.40
N THR A 325 32.01 3.98 3.27
CA THR A 325 33.04 4.25 4.29
C THR A 325 34.35 4.72 3.64
N ASN A 326 34.81 4.08 2.56
CA ASN A 326 36.04 4.50 1.87
C ASN A 326 35.93 5.90 1.25
N ARG A 327 34.73 6.31 0.84
CA ARG A 327 34.49 7.61 0.18
C ARG A 327 34.30 8.76 1.17
N PHE A 328 33.60 8.50 2.27
CA PHE A 328 33.17 9.52 3.23
C PHE A 328 33.96 9.46 4.55
N GLY A 329 34.68 8.38 4.85
CA GLY A 329 35.35 8.20 6.13
C GLY A 329 34.44 7.56 7.17
N SER A 330 35.02 6.77 8.08
CA SER A 330 34.28 6.02 9.11
C SER A 330 33.67 6.89 10.21
N ASP A 331 34.17 8.11 10.37
CA ASP A 331 33.67 9.13 11.29
C ASP A 331 32.37 9.80 10.80
N ARG A 332 32.10 9.73 9.50
CA ARG A 332 30.93 10.32 8.84
C ARG A 332 29.95 9.29 8.30
N THR A 333 30.17 8.01 8.57
CA THR A 333 29.27 6.92 8.16
C THR A 333 28.82 6.08 9.33
N ALA A 334 27.58 5.59 9.28
CA ALA A 334 27.01 4.71 10.31
C ALA A 334 26.30 3.50 9.69
N PHE A 335 26.86 2.30 9.92
CA PHE A 335 26.34 1.04 9.40
C PHE A 335 26.06 0.00 10.50
N PRO A 336 25.25 0.32 11.51
CA PRO A 336 25.00 -0.61 12.60
C PRO A 336 24.07 -1.75 12.18
N GLY A 337 24.36 -2.95 12.70
CA GLY A 337 23.53 -4.15 12.55
C GLY A 337 22.87 -4.57 13.85
N GLY A 338 21.63 -5.05 13.77
CA GLY A 338 20.94 -5.65 14.94
C GLY A 338 20.63 -4.69 16.09
N ILE A 339 20.65 -3.38 15.84
CA ILE A 339 20.36 -2.40 16.90
C ILE A 339 18.86 -2.32 17.21
N PRO A 340 18.51 -2.03 18.48
CA PRO A 340 17.15 -1.72 18.87
C PRO A 340 16.56 -0.58 18.03
N PRO A 341 15.24 -0.55 17.84
CA PRO A 341 14.67 0.47 16.99
C PRO A 341 14.88 1.91 17.46
N GLU A 342 14.85 2.18 18.77
CA GLU A 342 15.20 3.47 19.37
C GLU A 342 16.57 4.01 18.92
N ASP A 343 17.54 3.13 18.73
CA ASP A 343 18.89 3.47 18.27
C ASP A 343 18.93 3.73 16.76
N VAL A 344 18.01 3.13 15.99
CA VAL A 344 17.83 3.43 14.56
C VAL A 344 17.48 4.90 14.40
N PHE A 345 16.52 5.41 15.19
CA PHE A 345 16.09 6.81 15.10
C PHE A 345 17.17 7.77 15.53
N THR A 346 17.93 7.42 16.57
CA THR A 346 19.10 8.22 16.97
C THR A 346 20.13 8.28 15.84
N THR A 347 20.39 7.15 15.18
CA THR A 347 21.30 7.10 14.04
C THR A 347 20.78 7.94 12.87
N TYR A 348 19.53 7.76 12.47
CA TYR A 348 18.95 8.44 11.32
C TYR A 348 18.67 9.93 11.56
N GLY A 349 18.26 10.32 12.77
CA GLY A 349 18.06 11.72 13.17
C GLY A 349 19.35 12.54 13.12
N ARG A 350 20.50 11.87 13.29
CA ARG A 350 21.84 12.44 13.17
C ARG A 350 22.46 12.25 11.77
N SER A 351 21.71 11.68 10.83
CA SER A 351 22.16 11.38 9.47
C SER A 351 21.57 12.33 8.44
N LYS A 352 22.40 12.76 7.47
CA LYS A 352 21.93 13.55 6.32
C LYS A 352 21.24 12.70 5.28
N VAL A 353 21.83 11.55 4.96
CA VAL A 353 21.34 10.60 3.96
C VAL A 353 21.22 9.21 4.59
N VAL A 354 20.09 8.55 4.36
CA VAL A 354 19.85 7.15 4.73
C VAL A 354 19.71 6.33 3.46
N PHE A 355 20.45 5.22 3.37
CA PHE A 355 20.29 4.24 2.31
C PHE A 355 19.38 3.10 2.79
N ASP A 356 18.43 2.72 1.95
CA ASP A 356 17.67 1.46 2.06
C ASP A 356 18.01 0.57 0.86
N GLU A 357 18.95 -0.35 1.06
CA GLU A 357 19.28 -1.38 0.08
C GLU A 357 18.42 -2.60 0.39
N GLY A 358 17.39 -2.84 -0.43
CA GLY A 358 16.47 -3.95 -0.20
C GLY A 358 17.19 -5.29 -0.36
N GLY A 359 18.12 -5.38 -1.31
CA GLY A 359 18.75 -6.61 -1.76
C GLY A 359 18.20 -7.05 -3.12
N SER A 360 18.95 -7.87 -3.86
CA SER A 360 18.57 -8.33 -5.21
C SER A 360 17.25 -9.13 -5.29
N LEU A 361 16.78 -9.64 -4.16
CA LEU A 361 15.55 -10.45 -4.02
C LEU A 361 14.41 -9.72 -3.32
N HIS A 362 14.65 -8.49 -2.87
CA HIS A 362 13.82 -7.82 -1.90
C HIS A 362 13.45 -6.44 -2.46
N ARG A 363 12.18 -6.31 -2.86
CA ARG A 363 11.56 -5.02 -3.15
C ARG A 363 10.52 -4.57 -2.10
N PRO A 364 10.58 -4.96 -0.80
CA PRO A 364 9.60 -4.44 0.15
C PRO A 364 9.90 -2.98 0.46
N ILE A 365 8.85 -2.16 0.59
CA ILE A 365 8.94 -0.90 1.35
C ILE A 365 9.16 -1.33 2.81
N THR A 366 10.39 -1.26 3.29
CA THR A 366 10.69 -1.62 4.68
C THR A 366 10.24 -0.51 5.63
N MET A 367 10.23 -0.78 6.94
CA MET A 367 10.07 0.29 7.94
C MET A 367 11.14 1.40 7.77
N ARG A 368 12.30 1.11 7.14
CA ARG A 368 13.38 2.08 6.95
C ARG A 368 12.93 3.31 6.18
N VAL A 369 11.99 3.14 5.24
CA VAL A 369 11.40 4.27 4.51
C VAL A 369 10.72 5.24 5.47
N SER A 370 9.90 4.71 6.39
CA SER A 370 9.19 5.51 7.38
C SER A 370 10.17 6.11 8.41
N GLU A 371 11.15 5.34 8.87
CA GLU A 371 12.15 5.80 9.84
C GLU A 371 13.05 6.90 9.27
N ALA A 372 13.48 6.80 8.01
CA ALA A 372 14.27 7.82 7.33
C ALA A 372 13.48 9.11 7.10
N VAL A 373 12.26 9.00 6.59
CA VAL A 373 11.38 10.16 6.38
C VAL A 373 11.02 10.82 7.72
N GLY A 374 10.66 10.02 8.72
CA GLY A 374 10.31 10.50 10.06
C GLY A 374 11.48 11.16 10.82
N SER A 375 12.72 10.80 10.48
CA SER A 375 13.93 11.44 11.02
C SER A 375 14.38 12.68 10.23
N GLY A 376 13.67 13.05 9.16
CA GLY A 376 14.01 14.19 8.30
C GLY A 376 15.29 13.97 7.47
N ALA A 377 15.75 12.72 7.32
CA ALA A 377 16.90 12.39 6.49
C ALA A 377 16.49 12.23 5.01
N ALA A 378 17.41 12.50 4.09
CA ALA A 378 17.20 12.19 2.69
C ALA A 378 17.30 10.67 2.47
N LEU A 379 16.25 10.05 1.95
CA LEU A 379 16.23 8.61 1.68
C LEU A 379 16.71 8.31 0.25
N VAL A 380 17.67 7.39 0.14
CA VAL A 380 18.08 6.76 -1.11
C VAL A 380 17.70 5.28 -1.05
N THR A 381 16.82 4.84 -1.95
CA THR A 381 16.31 3.46 -1.96
C THR A 381 16.32 2.89 -3.37
N ASP A 382 16.40 1.56 -3.45
CA ASP A 382 16.04 0.85 -4.68
C ASP A 382 14.60 1.19 -5.10
N PRO A 383 14.25 1.05 -6.40
CA PRO A 383 12.87 1.22 -6.86
C PRO A 383 11.91 0.28 -6.11
N ALA A 384 11.13 0.85 -5.20
CA ALA A 384 10.13 0.13 -4.43
C ALA A 384 8.79 0.08 -5.19
N PRO A 385 8.22 -1.11 -5.46
CA PRO A 385 6.85 -1.23 -5.93
C PRO A 385 5.90 -0.83 -4.78
N GLY A 386 5.28 0.34 -4.93
CA GLY A 386 4.16 0.81 -4.12
C GLY A 386 2.86 0.72 -4.89
#